data_AF-A0A9W8XTU9-F1
#
_entry.id   AF-A0A9W8XTU9-F1
#
_cell.length_a   1.000
_cell.length_b   1.000
_cell.length_c   1.000
_cell.angle_alpha   90.00
_cell.angle_beta   90.00
_cell.angle_gamma   90.00
#
_symmetry.space_group_name_H-M   'P 1'
#
loop_
_entity.id
_entity.type
_entity.pdbx_description
1 polymer ?
#
loop_
_entity_poly.entity_id
_entity_poly.type
_entity_poly.pdbx_seq_one_letter_code
_entity_poly.pdbx_strand_id
1 'polypeptide(L)'
;MTTRIANTVTWVTPAAQSHPDQSDIDYAPNYEKWQARAARRLAAGGLETKLPQGFPEELEGKLVWDGKILAETYDWIYVLKDEQLAEIDEAVAYFQEENIMIYAGLSAHIAPQRGRQDQKYDGKSADVVLSHIKDLSRSDPDKIIGSPAYTTDKQVFHTDSGDLVSLFVLETALSGGASKLASTWKVYNEIARARPDLIHTLTTSWDYEMFVPS
;
A
#
# COMPACT_ATOMS: atom_id res chain seq x y z
N MET A 1 -21.30 37.47 31.78
CA MET A 1 -21.49 36.62 30.59
C MET A 1 -20.55 35.43 30.72
N THR A 2 -21.10 34.26 31.01
CA THR A 2 -20.33 33.04 31.33
C THR A 2 -20.32 32.15 30.10
N THR A 3 -19.15 31.97 29.49
CA THR A 3 -18.98 31.16 28.28
C THR A 3 -19.09 29.68 28.62
N ARG A 4 -20.06 28.98 28.01
CA ARG A 4 -20.20 27.52 28.11
C ARG A 4 -19.10 26.84 27.30
N ILE A 5 -18.38 25.92 27.94
CA ILE A 5 -17.46 24.99 27.29
C ILE A 5 -18.31 23.95 26.56
N ALA A 6 -18.10 23.81 25.24
CA ALA A 6 -18.76 22.79 24.44
C ALA A 6 -18.14 21.42 24.76
N ASN A 7 -18.98 20.45 25.14
CA ASN A 7 -18.57 19.07 25.34
C ASN A 7 -18.12 18.47 24.00
N THR A 8 -16.88 18.01 23.93
CA THR A 8 -16.38 17.19 22.84
C THR A 8 -17.08 15.83 22.88
N VAL A 9 -17.91 15.54 21.88
CA VAL A 9 -18.49 14.20 21.68
C VAL A 9 -17.52 13.42 20.81
N THR A 10 -16.80 12.48 21.41
CA THR A 10 -16.04 11.45 20.68
C THR A 10 -17.00 10.36 20.25
N TRP A 11 -17.30 10.28 18.96
CA TRP A 11 -17.95 9.11 18.37
C TRP A 11 -16.91 8.01 18.25
N VAL A 12 -17.07 6.95 19.03
CA VAL A 12 -16.34 5.70 18.83
C VAL A 12 -17.19 4.89 17.87
N THR A 13 -16.72 4.70 16.63
CA THR A 13 -17.34 3.75 15.71
C THR A 13 -17.29 2.37 16.36
N PRO A 14 -18.44 1.72 16.64
CA PRO A 14 -18.44 0.37 17.15
C PRO A 14 -17.74 -0.55 16.15
N ALA A 15 -16.88 -1.44 16.63
CA ALA A 15 -16.35 -2.51 15.79
C ALA A 15 -17.52 -3.26 15.14
N ALA A 16 -17.44 -3.51 13.83
CA ALA A 16 -18.43 -4.33 13.15
C ALA A 16 -18.56 -5.67 13.89
N GLN A 17 -19.80 -6.12 14.12
CA GLN A 17 -20.03 -7.44 14.69
C GLN A 17 -19.50 -8.49 13.72
N SER A 18 -18.50 -9.25 14.15
CA SER A 18 -17.93 -10.35 13.36
C SER A 18 -19.03 -11.36 13.03
N HIS A 19 -19.20 -11.66 11.75
CA HIS A 19 -20.00 -12.83 11.34
C HIS A 19 -19.39 -14.09 11.96
N PRO A 20 -20.19 -15.11 12.35
CA PRO A 20 -19.69 -16.32 13.00
C PRO A 20 -18.63 -17.09 12.17
N ASP A 21 -18.59 -16.89 10.85
CA ASP A 21 -17.59 -17.48 9.94
C ASP A 21 -16.45 -16.51 9.57
N GLN A 22 -16.49 -15.26 10.04
CA GLN A 22 -15.43 -14.29 9.76
C GLN A 22 -14.27 -14.50 10.75
N SER A 23 -13.07 -14.75 10.22
CA SER A 23 -11.88 -14.87 11.05
C SER A 23 -11.67 -13.61 11.90
N ASP A 24 -11.35 -13.77 13.19
CA ASP A 24 -10.91 -12.69 14.10
C ASP A 24 -9.52 -12.18 13.68
N ILE A 25 -9.49 -11.49 12.55
CA ILE A 25 -8.34 -10.85 11.91
C ILE A 25 -8.79 -9.46 11.52
N ASP A 26 -8.23 -8.46 12.21
CA ASP A 26 -8.45 -7.07 11.89
C ASP A 26 -7.59 -6.65 10.69
N TYR A 27 -8.01 -5.59 9.99
CA TYR A 27 -7.23 -5.01 8.89
C TYR A 27 -5.83 -4.61 9.38
N ALA A 28 -5.73 -3.94 10.54
CA ALA A 28 -4.44 -3.55 11.11
C ALA A 28 -3.69 -4.75 11.71
N PRO A 29 -2.36 -4.89 11.47
CA PRO A 29 -1.58 -5.97 12.04
C PRO A 29 -1.56 -5.91 13.58
N ASN A 30 -1.82 -7.05 14.23
CA ASN A 30 -1.76 -7.19 15.68
C ASN A 30 -0.75 -8.28 16.05
N TYR A 31 0.36 -7.87 16.65
CA TYR A 31 1.49 -8.75 16.95
C TYR A 31 1.13 -9.81 18.00
N GLU A 32 0.40 -9.45 19.06
CA GLU A 32 -0.01 -10.38 20.11
C GLU A 32 -0.99 -11.44 19.56
N LYS A 33 -2.00 -11.02 18.79
CA LYS A 33 -2.92 -11.95 18.11
C LYS A 33 -2.16 -12.88 17.15
N TRP A 34 -1.19 -12.36 16.41
CA TRP A 34 -0.33 -13.16 15.53
C TRP A 34 0.48 -14.21 16.31
N GLN A 35 1.16 -13.81 17.39
CA GLN A 35 1.94 -14.74 18.23
C GLN A 35 1.06 -15.85 18.82
N ALA A 36 -0.10 -15.50 19.38
CA ALA A 36 -1.02 -16.46 19.95
C ALA A 36 -1.55 -17.47 18.91
N ARG A 37 -1.84 -17.00 17.69
CA ARG A 37 -2.28 -17.87 16.58
C ARG A 37 -1.15 -18.77 16.08
N ALA A 38 0.06 -18.23 15.96
CA ALA A 38 1.24 -18.99 15.56
C ALA A 38 1.54 -20.11 16.56
N ALA A 39 1.57 -19.80 17.86
CA ALA A 39 1.78 -20.78 18.92
C ALA A 39 0.73 -21.90 18.91
N ARG A 40 -0.55 -21.54 18.77
CA ARG A 40 -1.65 -22.51 18.68
C ARG A 40 -1.51 -23.44 17.47
N ARG A 41 -1.16 -22.89 16.31
CA ARG A 41 -1.00 -23.67 15.07
C ARG A 41 0.20 -24.61 15.14
N LEU A 42 1.31 -24.16 15.71
CA LEU A 42 2.47 -25.02 15.96
C LEU A 42 2.15 -26.15 16.94
N ALA A 43 1.43 -25.85 18.03
CA ALA A 43 1.03 -26.86 19.02
C ALA A 43 0.05 -27.91 18.47
N ALA A 44 -0.78 -27.54 17.49
CA ALA A 44 -1.71 -28.47 16.84
C ALA A 44 -1.01 -29.55 16.00
N GLY A 45 0.23 -29.30 15.56
CA GLY A 45 1.00 -30.24 14.74
C GLY A 45 0.41 -30.46 13.34
N GLY A 46 0.88 -31.51 12.65
CA GLY A 46 0.43 -31.85 11.29
C GLY A 46 0.81 -30.82 10.22
N LEU A 47 1.83 -30.01 10.48
CA LEU A 47 2.29 -28.96 9.56
C LEU A 47 3.38 -29.50 8.63
N GLU A 48 3.35 -29.05 7.38
CA GLU A 48 4.40 -29.32 6.42
C GLU A 48 5.73 -28.72 6.87
N THR A 49 6.77 -29.53 6.88
CA THR A 49 8.11 -29.11 7.32
C THR A 49 9.05 -28.78 6.16
N LYS A 50 8.61 -29.06 4.93
CA LYS A 50 9.34 -28.80 3.70
C LYS A 50 8.54 -27.87 2.80
N LEU A 51 9.23 -27.16 1.93
CA LEU A 51 8.59 -26.31 0.92
C LEU A 51 7.80 -27.13 -0.10
N PRO A 52 6.80 -26.54 -0.76
CA PRO A 52 6.12 -27.18 -1.88
C PRO A 52 7.11 -27.55 -2.98
N GLN A 53 6.78 -28.60 -3.75
CA GLN A 53 7.63 -29.04 -4.85
C GLN A 53 7.89 -27.90 -5.85
N GLY A 54 9.17 -27.68 -6.18
CA GLY A 54 9.59 -26.65 -7.14
C GLY A 54 9.80 -25.26 -6.55
N PHE A 55 9.51 -25.05 -5.26
CA PHE A 55 9.80 -23.78 -4.60
C PHE A 55 11.27 -23.70 -4.15
N PRO A 56 11.95 -22.56 -4.34
CA PRO A 56 13.34 -22.39 -3.93
C PRO A 56 13.47 -22.32 -2.42
N GLU A 57 14.51 -22.94 -1.85
CA GLU A 57 14.79 -22.83 -0.40
C GLU A 57 15.15 -21.40 0.01
N GLU A 58 15.80 -20.67 -0.89
CA GLU A 58 16.18 -19.28 -0.72
C GLU A 58 16.18 -18.57 -2.09
N LEU A 59 15.63 -17.35 -2.12
CA LEU A 59 15.81 -16.44 -3.23
C LEU A 59 17.10 -15.65 -3.04
N GLU A 60 17.90 -15.51 -4.09
CA GLU A 60 19.16 -14.77 -4.08
C GLU A 60 19.15 -13.64 -5.11
N GLY A 61 19.62 -12.45 -4.74
CA GLY A 61 19.80 -11.35 -5.67
C GLY A 61 19.48 -9.98 -5.09
N LYS A 62 19.45 -8.96 -5.96
CA LYS A 62 19.30 -7.55 -5.56
C LYS A 62 17.97 -7.23 -4.88
N LEU A 63 16.97 -8.07 -5.05
CA LEU A 63 15.65 -7.90 -4.44
C LEU A 63 15.62 -8.41 -3.00
N VAL A 64 16.66 -9.09 -2.50
CA VAL A 64 16.76 -9.52 -1.10
C VAL A 64 17.42 -8.42 -0.28
N TRP A 65 16.61 -7.62 0.42
CA TRP A 65 17.09 -6.53 1.26
C TRP A 65 16.17 -6.29 2.45
N ASP A 66 16.73 -5.70 3.50
CA ASP A 66 16.00 -4.99 4.54
C ASP A 66 16.38 -3.50 4.51
N GLY A 67 15.83 -2.70 5.42
CA GLY A 67 16.11 -1.26 5.45
C GLY A 67 17.58 -0.92 5.66
N LYS A 68 18.35 -1.78 6.33
CA LYS A 68 19.78 -1.56 6.56
C LYS A 68 20.58 -1.86 5.30
N ILE A 69 20.36 -3.03 4.70
CA ILE A 69 21.02 -3.44 3.45
C ILE A 69 20.73 -2.42 2.35
N LEU A 70 19.47 -1.98 2.22
CA LEU A 70 19.07 -1.02 1.20
C LEU A 70 19.84 0.30 1.35
N ALA A 71 19.93 0.84 2.57
CA ALA A 71 20.61 2.11 2.85
C ALA A 71 22.14 2.03 2.69
N GLU A 72 22.75 0.88 2.97
CA GLU A 72 24.21 0.71 2.91
C GLU A 72 24.72 0.29 1.52
N THR A 73 23.89 -0.38 0.72
CA THR A 73 24.34 -1.09 -0.49
C THR A 73 23.93 -0.42 -1.79
N TYR A 74 22.75 0.19 -1.83
CA TYR A 74 22.17 0.71 -3.07
C TYR A 74 22.05 2.22 -3.01
N ASP A 75 22.47 2.88 -4.08
CA ASP A 75 22.01 4.23 -4.38
C ASP A 75 20.68 4.13 -5.12
N TRP A 76 19.60 4.20 -4.36
CA TRP A 76 18.22 4.08 -4.86
C TRP A 76 17.56 5.45 -5.03
N ILE A 77 18.29 6.53 -4.78
CA ILE A 77 17.82 7.90 -4.91
C ILE A 77 18.47 8.52 -6.15
N TYR A 78 17.67 8.70 -7.20
CA TYR A 78 18.11 9.48 -8.33
C TYR A 78 17.85 10.96 -8.08
N VAL A 79 18.91 11.71 -7.79
CA VAL A 79 18.84 13.17 -7.69
C VAL A 79 18.99 13.77 -9.09
N LEU A 80 17.94 14.47 -9.54
CA LEU A 80 17.95 15.17 -10.83
C LEU A 80 19.05 16.25 -10.82
N LYS A 81 19.82 16.30 -11.90
CA LYS A 81 20.84 17.34 -12.11
C LYS A 81 20.20 18.66 -12.51
N ASP A 82 20.92 19.76 -12.31
CA ASP A 82 20.47 21.10 -12.68
C ASP A 82 20.05 21.20 -14.14
N GLU A 83 20.74 20.51 -15.07
CA GLU A 83 20.36 20.52 -16.49
C GLU A 83 19.05 19.77 -16.75
N GLN A 84 18.78 18.69 -16.02
CA GLN A 84 17.55 17.92 -16.14
C GLN A 84 16.37 18.67 -15.52
N LEU A 85 16.62 19.39 -14.41
CA LEU A 85 15.65 20.30 -13.82
C LEU A 85 15.30 21.43 -14.79
N ALA A 86 16.30 22.04 -15.43
CA ALA A 86 16.08 23.09 -16.42
C ALA A 86 15.26 22.59 -17.64
N GLU A 87 15.52 21.38 -18.12
CA GLU A 87 14.73 20.75 -19.20
C GLU A 87 13.27 20.54 -18.77
N ILE A 88 13.04 20.06 -17.54
CA ILE A 88 11.70 19.88 -16.98
C ILE A 88 11.00 21.24 -16.85
N ASP A 89 11.68 22.26 -16.32
CA ASP A 89 11.12 23.60 -16.15
C ASP A 89 10.74 24.25 -17.48
N GLU A 90 11.57 24.09 -18.53
CA GLU A 90 11.25 24.56 -19.88
C GLU A 90 10.01 23.86 -20.44
N ALA A 91 9.92 22.52 -20.27
CA ALA A 91 8.74 21.77 -20.67
C ALA A 91 7.49 22.24 -19.92
N VAL A 92 7.57 22.47 -18.61
CA VAL A 92 6.45 22.98 -17.79
C VAL A 92 5.97 24.34 -18.25
N ALA A 93 6.90 25.26 -18.53
CA ALA A 93 6.57 26.59 -19.03
C ALA A 93 5.87 26.53 -20.40
N TYR A 94 6.23 25.56 -21.25
CA TYR A 94 5.56 25.32 -22.52
C TYR A 94 4.14 24.75 -22.34
N PHE A 95 3.92 23.87 -21.36
CA PHE A 95 2.66 23.15 -21.14
C PHE A 95 1.67 23.82 -20.15
N GLN A 96 1.77 25.12 -19.90
CA GLN A 96 0.85 25.90 -19.04
C GLN A 96 0.70 25.41 -17.59
N GLU A 97 1.82 25.08 -16.93
CA GLU A 97 1.90 24.93 -15.45
C GLU A 97 1.11 23.76 -14.82
N GLU A 98 0.99 22.61 -15.50
CA GLU A 98 0.37 21.45 -14.87
C GLU A 98 1.40 20.46 -14.29
N ASN A 99 1.48 20.40 -12.95
CA ASN A 99 2.20 19.35 -12.20
C ASN A 99 1.86 17.92 -12.69
N ILE A 100 0.64 17.75 -13.19
CA ILE A 100 0.16 16.51 -13.81
C ILE A 100 0.97 16.16 -15.06
N MET A 101 1.35 17.14 -15.88
CA MET A 101 2.12 16.91 -17.10
C MET A 101 3.55 16.45 -16.80
N ILE A 102 4.19 17.03 -15.78
CA ILE A 102 5.50 16.56 -15.29
C ILE A 102 5.40 15.09 -14.89
N TYR A 103 4.42 14.80 -14.04
CA TYR A 103 4.27 13.48 -13.48
C TYR A 103 3.91 12.43 -14.55
N ALA A 104 3.00 12.76 -15.45
CA ALA A 104 2.60 11.90 -16.56
C ALA A 104 3.75 11.68 -17.56
N GLY A 105 4.51 12.73 -17.88
CA GLY A 105 5.66 12.66 -18.79
C GLY A 105 6.78 11.78 -18.25
N LEU A 106 7.21 12.03 -17.01
CA LEU A 106 8.25 11.23 -16.35
C LEU A 106 7.81 9.77 -16.19
N SER A 107 6.56 9.54 -15.76
CA SER A 107 6.04 8.18 -15.62
C SER A 107 5.99 7.46 -16.97
N ALA A 108 5.60 8.15 -18.06
CA ALA A 108 5.56 7.58 -19.41
C ALA A 108 6.96 7.25 -19.97
N HIS A 109 8.00 8.00 -19.56
CA HIS A 109 9.39 7.70 -19.91
C HIS A 109 9.89 6.40 -19.25
N ILE A 110 9.46 6.13 -18.01
CA ILE A 110 9.86 4.93 -17.26
C ILE A 110 9.03 3.71 -17.70
N ALA A 111 7.71 3.86 -17.77
CA ALA A 111 6.78 2.81 -18.14
C ALA A 111 5.64 3.39 -19.00
N PRO A 112 5.59 3.09 -20.31
CA PRO A 112 4.63 3.72 -21.21
C PRO A 112 3.18 3.21 -21.02
N GLN A 113 3.01 2.03 -20.43
CA GLN A 113 1.69 1.46 -20.11
C GLN A 113 1.24 1.90 -18.72
N ARG A 114 -0.01 2.35 -18.61
CA ARG A 114 -0.59 2.87 -17.38
C ARG A 114 -1.71 1.95 -16.89
N GLY A 115 -1.68 1.64 -15.59
CA GLY A 115 -2.77 0.96 -14.92
C GLY A 115 -3.97 1.87 -14.76
N ARG A 116 -5.18 1.32 -14.94
CA ARG A 116 -6.42 2.04 -14.66
C ARG A 116 -6.68 2.06 -13.16
N GLN A 117 -6.90 3.25 -12.62
CA GLN A 117 -7.16 3.51 -11.20
C GLN A 117 -8.64 3.73 -10.90
N ASP A 118 -9.39 4.32 -11.84
CA ASP A 118 -10.83 4.51 -11.75
C ASP A 118 -11.48 4.37 -13.14
N GLN A 119 -12.80 4.17 -13.18
CA GLN A 119 -13.62 3.99 -14.36
C GLN A 119 -14.56 5.20 -14.62
N LYS A 120 -14.51 6.24 -13.79
CA LYS A 120 -15.33 7.46 -13.97
C LYS A 120 -14.54 8.74 -13.73
N TYR A 121 -14.79 9.75 -14.56
CA TYR A 121 -14.34 11.13 -14.39
C TYR A 121 -15.54 12.06 -14.57
N ASP A 122 -15.79 12.96 -13.61
CA ASP A 122 -16.96 13.85 -13.58
C ASP A 122 -18.30 13.13 -13.85
N GLY A 123 -18.46 11.94 -13.27
CA GLY A 123 -19.66 11.11 -13.41
C GLY A 123 -19.82 10.41 -14.76
N LYS A 124 -18.90 10.61 -15.71
CA LYS A 124 -18.88 9.94 -17.02
C LYS A 124 -17.89 8.80 -17.02
N SER A 125 -18.16 7.75 -17.79
CA SER A 125 -17.22 6.65 -17.97
C SER A 125 -15.91 7.15 -18.58
N ALA A 126 -14.79 6.86 -17.93
CA ALA A 126 -13.46 7.23 -18.37
C ALA A 126 -12.44 6.29 -17.72
N ASP A 127 -11.38 5.92 -18.45
CA ASP A 127 -10.26 5.22 -17.85
C ASP A 127 -9.35 6.24 -17.18
N VAL A 128 -9.48 6.37 -15.86
CA VAL A 128 -8.68 7.29 -15.06
C VAL A 128 -7.38 6.60 -14.69
N VAL A 129 -6.26 7.26 -14.98
CA VAL A 129 -4.90 6.74 -14.75
C VAL A 129 -4.16 7.46 -13.62
N LEU A 130 -4.77 8.50 -13.04
CA LEU A 130 -4.21 9.31 -11.96
C LEU A 130 -5.25 9.45 -10.85
N SER A 131 -4.82 9.20 -9.62
CA SER A 131 -5.65 9.34 -8.42
C SER A 131 -4.95 10.24 -7.41
N HIS A 132 -5.73 11.06 -6.71
CA HIS A 132 -5.20 11.85 -5.60
C HIS A 132 -5.13 11.00 -4.33
N ILE A 133 -4.02 11.07 -3.60
CA ILE A 133 -3.92 10.51 -2.25
C ILE A 133 -3.96 11.69 -1.29
N LYS A 134 -5.08 11.88 -0.59
CA LYS A 134 -5.26 13.00 0.34
C LYS A 134 -6.37 12.71 1.35
N ASP A 135 -6.26 13.26 2.54
CA ASP A 135 -7.31 13.19 3.54
C ASP A 135 -8.56 13.97 3.08
N LEU A 136 -9.67 13.25 2.89
CA LEU A 136 -10.98 13.80 2.53
C LEU A 136 -11.93 13.91 3.73
N SER A 137 -11.55 13.40 4.91
CA SER A 137 -12.41 13.38 6.11
C SER A 137 -12.90 14.76 6.55
N ARG A 138 -12.14 15.81 6.19
CA ARG A 138 -12.49 17.21 6.49
C ARG A 138 -13.41 17.86 5.46
N SER A 139 -13.53 17.26 4.27
CA SER A 139 -14.29 17.85 3.16
C SER A 139 -15.78 17.51 3.19
N ASP A 140 -16.13 16.33 3.71
CA ASP A 140 -17.53 15.89 3.87
C ASP A 140 -17.60 14.82 4.99
N PRO A 141 -17.85 15.23 6.25
CA PRO A 141 -17.76 14.34 7.41
C PRO A 141 -18.84 13.25 7.45
N ASP A 142 -19.93 13.41 6.70
CA ASP A 142 -21.04 12.44 6.63
C ASP A 142 -20.87 11.44 5.48
N LYS A 143 -19.86 11.63 4.62
CA LYS A 143 -19.62 10.76 3.47
C LYS A 143 -18.78 9.55 3.88
N ILE A 144 -19.27 8.37 3.52
CA ILE A 144 -18.48 7.13 3.62
C ILE A 144 -17.30 7.24 2.67
N ILE A 145 -16.10 7.31 3.23
CA ILE A 145 -14.85 7.29 2.47
C ILE A 145 -14.52 5.83 2.15
N GLY A 146 -14.65 5.46 0.86
CA GLY A 146 -14.54 4.07 0.41
C GLY A 146 -13.12 3.53 0.25
N SER A 147 -12.08 4.32 0.49
CA SER A 147 -10.70 3.87 0.38
C SER A 147 -9.79 4.50 1.45
N PRO A 148 -8.91 3.72 2.11
CA PRO A 148 -7.87 4.23 2.99
C PRO A 148 -6.91 5.23 2.33
N ALA A 149 -6.86 5.32 0.99
CA ALA A 149 -6.09 6.34 0.27
C ALA A 149 -6.60 7.77 0.50
N TYR A 150 -7.82 7.89 1.04
CA TYR A 150 -8.49 9.15 1.27
C TYR A 150 -8.68 9.50 2.76
N THR A 151 -8.00 8.80 3.66
CA THR A 151 -8.09 9.03 5.13
C THR A 151 -6.69 9.21 5.75
N THR A 152 -6.65 9.50 7.05
CA THR A 152 -5.41 9.50 7.85
C THR A 152 -5.09 8.14 8.47
N ASP A 153 -5.85 7.10 8.13
CA ASP A 153 -5.67 5.77 8.71
C ASP A 153 -4.43 5.09 8.15
N LYS A 154 -3.91 4.14 8.92
CA LYS A 154 -2.75 3.35 8.49
C LYS A 154 -3.18 2.41 7.37
N GLN A 155 -2.54 2.54 6.21
CA GLN A 155 -2.58 1.51 5.19
C GLN A 155 -1.66 0.37 5.57
N VAL A 156 -2.15 -0.86 5.46
CA VAL A 156 -1.31 -2.04 5.64
C VAL A 156 -0.47 -2.30 4.40
N PHE A 157 0.57 -3.12 4.54
CA PHE A 157 1.36 -3.55 3.39
C PHE A 157 0.48 -4.27 2.37
N HIS A 158 0.60 -3.84 1.12
CA HIS A 158 -0.08 -4.41 -0.04
C HIS A 158 0.82 -4.23 -1.26
N THR A 159 0.46 -4.91 -2.33
CA THR A 159 0.97 -4.65 -3.68
C THR A 159 -0.20 -4.17 -4.52
N ASP A 160 0.01 -3.17 -5.35
CA ASP A 160 -1.00 -2.76 -6.32
C ASP A 160 -1.00 -3.68 -7.55
N SER A 161 -2.01 -3.53 -8.38
CA SER A 161 -2.03 -4.16 -9.70
C SER A 161 -1.04 -3.46 -10.63
N GLY A 162 -0.13 -4.24 -11.22
CA GLY A 162 0.88 -3.78 -12.17
C GLY A 162 2.31 -4.00 -11.66
N ASP A 163 3.28 -3.72 -12.53
CA ASP A 163 4.70 -3.95 -12.23
C ASP A 163 5.33 -2.78 -11.44
N LEU A 164 4.79 -1.57 -11.60
CA LEU A 164 5.32 -0.34 -11.03
C LEU A 164 4.19 0.54 -10.48
N VAL A 165 4.43 1.09 -9.29
CA VAL A 165 3.61 2.12 -8.66
C VAL A 165 4.45 3.37 -8.55
N SER A 166 3.89 4.50 -8.98
CA SER A 166 4.54 5.80 -8.90
C SER A 166 3.71 6.73 -8.03
N LEU A 167 4.38 7.61 -7.30
CA LEU A 167 3.76 8.62 -6.43
C LEU A 167 4.46 9.96 -6.67
N PHE A 168 3.67 11.02 -6.86
CA PHE A 168 4.17 12.38 -7.00
C PHE A 168 3.70 13.23 -5.83
N VAL A 169 4.65 13.71 -5.03
CA VAL A 169 4.37 14.43 -3.78
C VAL A 169 4.27 15.92 -4.06
N LEU A 170 3.07 16.49 -3.90
CA LEU A 170 2.82 17.93 -3.99
C LEU A 170 3.08 18.66 -2.67
N GLU A 171 2.79 18.00 -1.55
CA GLU A 171 2.96 18.56 -0.21
C GLU A 171 3.29 17.43 0.77
N THR A 172 4.20 17.71 1.70
CA THR A 172 4.53 16.77 2.79
C THR A 172 3.55 16.92 3.95
N ALA A 173 3.15 15.82 4.57
CA ALA A 173 2.30 15.86 5.75
C ALA A 173 2.96 16.62 6.92
N LEU A 174 2.18 17.39 7.68
CA LEU A 174 2.64 18.08 8.90
C LEU A 174 3.23 17.09 9.93
N SER A 175 2.62 15.91 10.05
CA SER A 175 3.07 14.82 10.91
C SER A 175 2.57 13.49 10.36
N GLY A 176 3.36 12.42 10.46
CA GLY A 176 3.03 11.12 9.88
C GLY A 176 3.32 11.08 8.38
N GLY A 177 2.51 10.37 7.60
CA GLY A 177 2.64 10.31 6.13
C GLY A 177 3.85 9.56 5.59
N ALA A 178 4.61 8.86 6.45
CA ALA A 178 5.78 8.11 6.02
C ALA A 178 5.38 6.86 5.23
N SER A 179 5.88 6.74 4.00
CA SER A 179 5.80 5.50 3.22
C SER A 179 6.77 4.45 3.76
N LYS A 180 6.32 3.21 3.86
CA LYS A 180 7.13 2.06 4.29
C LYS A 180 7.23 1.08 3.13
N LEU A 181 8.44 0.57 2.89
CA LEU A 181 8.71 -0.43 1.87
C LEU A 181 9.21 -1.72 2.53
N ALA A 182 8.88 -2.85 1.92
CA ALA A 182 9.36 -4.17 2.32
C ALA A 182 9.68 -4.99 1.07
N SER A 183 10.76 -5.76 1.13
CA SER A 183 11.09 -6.71 0.07
C SER A 183 10.24 -7.98 0.20
N THR A 184 9.45 -8.28 -0.83
CA THR A 184 8.72 -9.56 -0.92
C THR A 184 9.67 -10.76 -0.96
N TRP A 185 10.86 -10.63 -1.56
CA TRP A 185 11.85 -11.72 -1.60
C TRP A 185 12.43 -11.99 -0.21
N LYS A 186 12.74 -10.93 0.56
CA LYS A 186 13.20 -11.09 1.94
C LYS A 186 12.10 -11.69 2.82
N VAL A 187 10.86 -11.24 2.66
CA VAL A 187 9.70 -11.83 3.35
C VAL A 187 9.53 -13.31 2.99
N TYR A 188 9.65 -13.67 1.71
CA TYR A 188 9.61 -15.06 1.27
C TYR A 188 10.69 -15.89 1.96
N ASN A 189 11.96 -15.46 1.94
CA ASN A 189 13.06 -16.19 2.57
C ASN A 189 12.83 -16.39 4.07
N GLU A 190 12.31 -15.38 4.79
CA GLU A 190 11.97 -15.53 6.20
C GLU A 190 10.86 -16.55 6.44
N ILE A 191 9.81 -16.56 5.61
CA ILE A 191 8.72 -17.54 5.72
C ILE A 191 9.22 -18.93 5.34
N ALA A 192 9.94 -19.08 4.23
CA ALA A 192 10.47 -20.35 3.75
C ALA A 192 11.37 -21.02 4.81
N ARG A 193 12.22 -20.22 5.47
CA ARG A 193 13.12 -20.69 6.54
C ARG A 193 12.38 -21.03 7.83
N ALA A 194 11.42 -20.22 8.26
CA ALA A 194 10.83 -20.34 9.60
C ALA A 194 9.50 -21.10 9.64
N ARG A 195 8.71 -21.03 8.56
CA ARG A 195 7.32 -21.51 8.46
C ARG A 195 6.99 -21.98 7.03
N PRO A 196 7.68 -23.01 6.50
CA PRO A 196 7.42 -23.54 5.16
C PRO A 196 5.96 -24.01 4.97
N ASP A 197 5.28 -24.42 6.05
CA ASP A 197 3.84 -24.73 6.06
C ASP A 197 2.95 -23.57 5.59
N LEU A 198 3.37 -22.32 5.82
CA LEU A 198 2.64 -21.15 5.34
C LEU A 198 2.82 -20.95 3.84
N ILE A 199 3.96 -21.34 3.24
CA ILE A 199 4.13 -21.26 1.79
C ILE A 199 3.11 -22.17 1.09
N HIS A 200 2.89 -23.39 1.58
CA HIS A 200 1.83 -24.27 1.07
C HIS A 200 0.46 -23.57 1.09
N THR A 201 0.11 -22.95 2.23
CA THR A 201 -1.16 -22.23 2.38
C THR A 201 -1.25 -21.04 1.42
N LEU A 202 -0.17 -20.26 1.27
CA LEU A 202 -0.14 -19.11 0.37
C LEU A 202 -0.23 -19.50 -1.11
N THR A 203 0.12 -20.75 -1.45
CA THR A 203 0.05 -21.27 -2.83
C THR A 203 -1.28 -21.91 -3.20
N THR A 204 -2.22 -22.05 -2.26
CA THR A 204 -3.56 -22.52 -2.60
C THR A 204 -4.34 -21.45 -3.36
N SER A 205 -5.48 -21.82 -3.93
CA SER A 205 -6.42 -20.83 -4.44
C SER A 205 -6.94 -19.95 -3.29
N TRP A 206 -6.97 -18.64 -3.53
CA TRP A 206 -7.57 -17.66 -2.64
C TRP A 206 -8.70 -16.98 -3.38
N ASP A 207 -9.87 -16.88 -2.73
CA ASP A 207 -10.94 -16.05 -3.23
C ASP A 207 -10.53 -14.58 -3.08
N TYR A 208 -10.55 -13.84 -4.18
CA TYR A 208 -10.29 -12.40 -4.20
C TYR A 208 -11.61 -11.67 -4.44
N GLU A 209 -11.95 -10.74 -3.56
CA GLU A 209 -13.14 -9.93 -3.70
C GLU A 209 -12.99 -8.97 -4.89
N MET A 210 -13.69 -9.28 -5.97
CA MET A 210 -13.84 -8.38 -7.10
C MET A 210 -15.08 -7.52 -6.83
N PHE A 211 -14.90 -6.23 -6.54
CA PHE A 211 -16.01 -5.27 -6.50
C PHE A 211 -16.57 -5.08 -7.90
N VAL A 212 -17.48 -5.97 -8.32
CA VAL A 212 -18.25 -5.83 -9.54
C VAL A 212 -19.44 -4.93 -9.22
N PRO A 213 -19.64 -3.80 -9.93
CA PRO A 213 -20.85 -3.00 -9.75
C PRO A 213 -22.08 -3.86 -10.04
N SER A 214 -23.02 -3.90 -9.10
CA SER A 214 -24.38 -4.41 -9.32
C SER A 214 -25.17 -3.54 -10.28
#